data_AF-A0A7Y2P3F5-F1
#
_entry.id   AF-A0A7Y2P3F5-F1
#
_cell.length_a   1.000
_cell.length_b   1.000
_cell.length_c   1.000
_cell.angle_alpha   90.00
_cell.angle_beta   90.00
_cell.angle_gamma   90.00
#
_symmetry.space_group_name_H-M   'P 1'
#
loop_
_entity.id
_entity.type
_entity.pdbx_description
1 polymer ?
#
loop_
_entity_poly.entity_id
_entity_poly.type
_entity_poly.pdbx_seq_one_letter_code
_entity_poly.pdbx_strand_id
1 'polypeptide(L)'
;MTEKEFIAETVEYHLGKGLKVFPADFVETTFVETFDIPQKTLILGEELFGSFEIITTDGSQVLLTDNLMKGKFIVYASCNANGLIEIPQDEKIVEYAVEQYENYIDFILMQIQKDFKTAFPESEINLDVVNEVFKKLNLLRI
;
A
#
# COMPACT_ATOMS: atom_id res chain seq x y z
N MET A 1 -16.54 -18.93 15.21
CA MET A 1 -16.02 -18.01 14.19
C MET A 1 -15.47 -18.83 13.04
N THR A 2 -15.87 -18.48 11.82
CA THR A 2 -15.32 -19.00 10.56
C THR A 2 -14.34 -17.99 9.97
N GLU A 3 -13.49 -18.41 9.02
CA GLU A 3 -12.57 -17.48 8.34
C GLU A 3 -13.31 -16.34 7.64
N LYS A 4 -14.49 -16.61 7.05
CA LYS A 4 -15.32 -15.60 6.41
C LYS A 4 -15.86 -14.56 7.40
N GLU A 5 -16.28 -15.01 8.58
CA GLU A 5 -16.71 -14.11 9.67
C GLU A 5 -15.53 -13.27 10.16
N PHE A 6 -14.36 -13.89 10.36
CA PHE A 6 -13.14 -13.20 10.75
C PHE A 6 -12.77 -12.08 9.76
N ILE A 7 -12.80 -12.35 8.44
CA ILE A 7 -12.51 -11.35 7.41
C ILE A 7 -13.48 -10.18 7.51
N ALA A 8 -14.78 -10.46 7.62
CA ALA A 8 -15.80 -9.41 7.68
C ALA A 8 -15.63 -8.52 8.92
N GLU A 9 -15.48 -9.12 10.11
CA GLU A 9 -15.31 -8.38 11.37
C GLU A 9 -14.01 -7.57 11.40
N THR A 10 -12.91 -8.15 10.90
CA THR A 10 -11.61 -7.47 10.85
C THR A 10 -11.65 -6.27 9.91
N VAL A 11 -12.27 -6.41 8.74
CA VAL A 11 -12.44 -5.30 7.79
C VAL A 11 -13.30 -4.20 8.40
N GLU A 12 -14.44 -4.55 9.00
CA GLU A 12 -15.33 -3.57 9.65
C GLU A 12 -14.61 -2.82 10.77
N TYR A 13 -13.83 -3.52 11.60
CA TYR A 13 -13.05 -2.92 12.67
C TYR A 13 -12.03 -1.88 12.16
N HIS A 14 -11.25 -2.24 11.13
CA HIS A 14 -10.24 -1.33 10.59
C HIS A 14 -10.85 -0.13 9.86
N LEU A 15 -11.92 -0.34 9.08
CA LEU A 15 -12.66 0.75 8.45
C LEU A 15 -13.31 1.67 9.49
N GLY A 16 -13.89 1.12 10.56
CA GLY A 16 -14.53 1.87 11.64
C GLY A 16 -13.55 2.71 12.46
N LYS A 17 -12.28 2.32 12.55
CA LYS A 17 -11.23 3.12 13.22
C LYS A 17 -10.62 4.22 12.35
N GLY A 18 -10.83 4.15 11.04
CA GLY A 18 -10.14 5.00 10.07
C GLY A 18 -8.75 4.48 9.75
N LEU A 19 -8.53 4.14 8.50
CA LEU A 19 -7.20 3.84 7.97
C LEU A 19 -6.53 5.13 7.52
N LYS A 20 -5.22 5.23 7.76
CA LYS A 20 -4.42 6.31 7.21
C LYS A 20 -4.31 6.13 5.69
N VAL A 21 -4.48 7.22 4.96
CA VAL A 21 -4.46 7.29 3.51
C VAL A 21 -3.11 7.84 3.05
N PHE A 22 -2.44 7.07 2.19
CA PHE A 22 -1.20 7.51 1.56
C PHE A 22 -1.47 8.30 0.27
N PRO A 23 -0.75 9.40 -0.01
CA PRO A 23 0.29 10.03 0.82
C PRO A 23 -0.23 11.05 1.84
N ALA A 24 -1.53 11.38 1.82
CA ALA A 24 -2.12 12.50 2.55
C ALA A 24 -1.82 12.52 4.07
N ASP A 25 -1.79 11.35 4.72
CA ASP A 25 -1.53 11.24 6.16
C ASP A 25 -0.04 11.04 6.52
N PHE A 26 0.85 11.08 5.52
CA PHE A 26 2.28 10.77 5.67
C PHE A 26 3.20 11.86 5.10
N VAL A 27 2.64 12.83 4.37
CA VAL A 27 3.36 13.91 3.72
C VAL A 27 2.82 15.26 4.17
N GLU A 28 3.68 16.08 4.75
CA GLU A 28 3.36 17.46 5.16
C GLU A 28 4.22 18.46 4.36
N THR A 29 3.89 18.67 3.08
CA THR A 29 4.54 19.69 2.26
C THR A 29 3.60 20.27 1.19
N THR A 30 3.87 21.51 0.77
CA THR A 30 3.20 22.17 -0.36
C THR A 30 4.06 22.20 -1.63
N PHE A 31 5.31 21.75 -1.55
CA PHE A 31 6.25 21.71 -2.69
C PHE A 31 6.19 20.32 -3.33
N VAL A 32 5.23 20.18 -4.25
CA VAL A 32 4.93 18.92 -4.93
C VAL A 32 5.00 19.10 -6.45
N GLU A 33 5.34 18.02 -7.13
CA GLU A 33 5.17 17.83 -8.57
C GLU A 33 3.95 16.95 -8.81
N THR A 34 3.12 17.36 -9.78
CA THR A 34 1.94 16.61 -10.19
C THR A 34 2.26 15.68 -11.34
N PHE A 35 1.80 14.43 -11.26
CA PHE A 35 1.97 13.43 -12.30
C PHE A 35 0.63 12.75 -12.64
N ASP A 36 0.26 12.76 -13.92
CA ASP A 36 -0.93 12.05 -14.40
C ASP A 36 -0.65 10.54 -14.44
N ILE A 37 -1.56 9.76 -13.89
CA ILE A 37 -1.50 8.30 -13.91
C ILE A 37 -2.77 7.71 -14.51
N PRO A 38 -2.69 6.51 -15.12
CA PRO A 38 -3.90 5.80 -15.47
C PRO A 38 -4.73 5.50 -14.22
N GLN A 39 -6.06 5.52 -14.34
CA GLN A 39 -6.99 5.10 -13.29
C GLN A 39 -7.02 3.57 -13.17
N LYS A 40 -5.84 2.98 -12.92
CA LYS A 40 -5.59 1.55 -12.76
C LYS A 40 -4.63 1.35 -11.62
N THR A 41 -4.73 0.21 -10.94
CA THR A 41 -3.74 -0.21 -9.95
C THR A 41 -2.36 -0.29 -10.62
N LEU A 42 -1.40 0.41 -10.02
CA LEU A 42 -0.01 0.33 -10.40
C LEU A 42 0.70 -0.72 -9.55
N ILE A 43 1.76 -1.29 -10.10
CA ILE A 43 2.67 -2.18 -9.40
C ILE A 43 4.11 -1.82 -9.76
N LEU A 44 5.04 -2.13 -8.85
CA LEU A 44 6.45 -2.06 -9.15
C LEU A 44 6.82 -3.26 -10.03
N GLY A 45 7.29 -2.98 -11.24
CA GLY A 45 7.77 -3.97 -12.21
C GLY A 45 9.20 -4.40 -11.92
N GLU A 46 9.87 -4.95 -12.94
CA GLU A 46 11.25 -5.40 -12.82
C GLU A 46 12.24 -4.23 -12.74
N GLU A 47 13.37 -4.47 -12.07
CA GLU A 47 14.53 -3.58 -12.15
C GLU A 47 15.28 -3.84 -13.47
N LEU A 48 15.37 -2.82 -14.31
CA LEU A 48 16.05 -2.85 -15.59
C LEU A 48 17.17 -1.81 -15.58
N PHE A 49 18.42 -2.30 -15.58
CA PHE A 49 19.62 -1.44 -15.65
C PHE A 49 19.71 -0.36 -14.55
N GLY A 50 19.31 -0.71 -13.32
CA GLY A 50 19.31 0.23 -12.19
C GLY A 50 18.13 1.20 -12.17
N SER A 51 17.12 0.97 -13.01
CA SER A 51 15.85 1.69 -12.99
C SER A 51 14.69 0.74 -12.71
N PHE A 52 13.73 1.21 -11.92
CA PHE A 52 12.52 0.49 -11.54
C PHE A 52 11.37 0.89 -12.46
N GLU A 53 10.74 -0.10 -13.05
CA GLU A 53 9.55 0.10 -13.86
C GLU A 53 8.30 0.23 -12.96
N ILE A 54 7.40 1.12 -13.33
CA ILE A 54 6.04 1.19 -12.78
C ILE A 54 5.09 0.83 -13.90
N ILE A 55 4.34 -0.25 -13.70
CA ILE A 55 3.42 -0.79 -14.70
C ILE A 55 2.01 -0.85 -14.14
N THR A 56 1.03 -0.85 -15.03
CA THR A 56 -0.34 -1.23 -14.65
C THR A 56 -0.46 -2.74 -14.53
N THR A 57 -1.52 -3.22 -13.87
CA THR A 57 -1.81 -4.66 -13.73
C THR A 57 -2.01 -5.42 -15.05
N ASP A 58 -2.20 -4.73 -16.18
CA ASP A 58 -2.25 -5.38 -17.51
C ASP A 58 -0.90 -5.46 -18.22
N GLY A 59 0.18 -4.99 -17.56
CA GLY A 59 1.54 -5.02 -18.08
C GLY A 59 1.95 -3.77 -18.86
N SER A 60 1.07 -2.76 -19.01
CA SER A 60 1.45 -1.51 -19.67
C SER A 60 2.37 -0.66 -18.80
N GLN A 61 3.51 -0.25 -19.34
CA GLN A 61 4.44 0.68 -18.70
C GLN A 61 3.81 2.06 -18.49
N VAL A 62 4.02 2.63 -17.29
CA VAL A 62 3.55 3.96 -16.88
C VAL A 62 4.73 4.91 -16.68
N LEU A 63 5.75 4.48 -15.93
CA LEU A 63 6.91 5.29 -15.61
C LEU A 63 8.15 4.42 -15.42
N LEU A 64 9.32 5.01 -15.61
CA LEU A 64 10.61 4.47 -15.22
C LEU A 64 11.28 5.44 -14.24
N THR A 65 11.81 4.94 -13.12
CA THR A 65 12.51 5.75 -12.10
C THR A 65 13.78 5.06 -11.64
N ASP A 66 14.88 5.78 -11.47
CA ASP A 66 16.12 5.27 -10.87
C ASP A 66 16.08 5.25 -9.33
N ASN A 67 15.07 5.88 -8.74
CA ASN A 67 14.85 5.91 -7.29
C ASN A 67 13.74 4.93 -6.88
N LEU A 68 14.10 3.88 -6.13
CA LEU A 68 13.18 2.87 -5.60
C LEU A 68 12.10 3.47 -4.70
N MET A 69 12.48 4.40 -3.82
CA MET A 69 11.53 5.02 -2.87
C MET A 69 10.52 5.87 -3.61
N LYS A 70 10.93 6.60 -4.65
CA LYS A 70 10.00 7.29 -5.55
C LYS A 70 9.05 6.32 -6.25
N GLY A 71 9.56 5.16 -6.70
CA GLY A 71 8.73 4.10 -7.29
C GLY A 71 7.66 3.59 -6.32
N LYS A 72 8.07 3.21 -5.11
CA LYS A 72 7.16 2.79 -4.03
C LYS A 72 6.13 3.86 -3.69
N PHE A 73 6.55 5.11 -3.57
CA PHE A 73 5.66 6.25 -3.30
C PHE A 73 4.54 6.32 -4.34
N ILE A 74 4.88 6.27 -5.63
CA ILE A 74 3.90 6.36 -6.72
C ILE A 74 2.93 5.18 -6.66
N VAL A 75 3.43 3.97 -6.43
CA VAL A 75 2.56 2.78 -6.33
C VAL A 75 1.59 2.91 -5.14
N TYR A 76 2.08 3.27 -3.95
CA TYR A 76 1.23 3.45 -2.77
C TYR A 76 0.22 4.58 -2.94
N ALA A 77 0.61 5.71 -3.54
CA ALA A 77 -0.28 6.82 -3.81
C ALA A 77 -1.36 6.45 -4.84
N SER A 78 -1.04 5.59 -5.81
CA SER A 78 -1.98 5.15 -6.85
C SER A 78 -3.20 4.41 -6.29
N CYS A 79 -3.08 3.78 -5.11
CA CYS A 79 -4.17 3.06 -4.47
C CYS A 79 -5.38 3.96 -4.16
N ASN A 80 -5.15 5.26 -3.91
CA ASN A 80 -6.19 6.23 -3.54
C ASN A 80 -6.30 7.40 -4.54
N ALA A 81 -5.47 7.42 -5.58
CA ALA A 81 -5.42 8.50 -6.56
C ALA A 81 -6.56 8.41 -7.58
N ASN A 82 -7.08 9.56 -8.01
CA ASN A 82 -8.09 9.67 -9.06
C ASN A 82 -7.48 10.08 -10.42
N GLY A 83 -6.39 9.43 -10.82
CA GLY A 83 -5.67 9.73 -12.06
C GLY A 83 -4.58 10.80 -11.95
N LEU A 84 -4.34 11.33 -10.74
CA LEU A 84 -3.32 12.33 -10.45
C LEU A 84 -2.63 11.98 -9.14
N ILE A 85 -1.29 12.06 -9.11
CA ILE A 85 -0.48 11.93 -7.89
C ILE A 85 0.32 13.21 -7.68
N GLU A 86 0.40 13.65 -6.44
CA GLU A 86 1.30 14.72 -5.99
C GLU A 86 2.50 14.11 -5.27
N ILE A 87 3.70 14.38 -5.78
CA ILE A 87 4.96 13.81 -5.26
C ILE A 87 5.79 14.96 -4.69
N PRO A 88 6.25 14.89 -3.43
CA PRO A 88 7.21 15.85 -2.89
C PRO A 88 8.46 15.98 -3.75
N GLN A 89 8.93 17.22 -3.96
CA GLN A 89 10.18 17.46 -4.68
C GLN A 89 11.43 17.08 -3.86
N ASP A 90 11.32 17.09 -2.54
CA ASP A 90 12.40 16.67 -1.64
C ASP A 90 12.37 15.14 -1.47
N GLU A 91 13.41 14.47 -1.97
CA GLU A 91 13.56 13.02 -1.89
C GLU A 91 13.54 12.51 -0.45
N LYS A 92 14.03 13.28 0.54
CA LYS A 92 13.99 12.86 1.94
C LYS A 92 12.58 12.76 2.48
N ILE A 93 11.67 13.61 1.99
CA ILE A 93 10.25 13.54 2.35
C ILE A 93 9.63 12.29 1.73
N VAL A 94 10.00 11.96 0.48
CA VAL A 94 9.55 10.74 -0.20
C VAL A 94 10.02 9.49 0.56
N GLU A 95 11.31 9.40 0.89
CA GLU A 95 11.89 8.30 1.66
C GLU A 95 11.21 8.15 3.01
N TYR A 96 11.11 9.24 3.77
CA TYR A 96 10.46 9.22 5.09
C TYR A 96 9.00 8.77 5.00
N ALA A 97 8.22 9.32 4.07
CA ALA A 97 6.82 8.97 3.90
C ALA A 97 6.64 7.48 3.57
N VAL A 98 7.45 6.94 2.66
CA VAL A 98 7.45 5.52 2.30
C VAL A 98 7.78 4.66 3.51
N GLU A 99 8.85 4.97 4.25
CA GLU A 99 9.22 4.22 5.45
C GLU A 99 8.13 4.26 6.54
N GLN A 100 7.52 5.42 6.78
CA GLN A 100 6.44 5.55 7.75
C GLN A 100 5.20 4.76 7.32
N TYR A 101 4.89 4.74 6.03
CA TYR A 101 3.77 3.96 5.51
C TYR A 101 4.04 2.45 5.60
N GLU A 102 5.23 1.99 5.22
CA GLU A 102 5.58 0.57 5.32
C GLU A 102 5.54 0.06 6.77
N ASN A 103 6.05 0.85 7.72
CA ASN A 103 5.93 0.55 9.14
C ASN A 103 4.46 0.48 9.61
N TYR A 104 3.60 1.35 9.09
CA TYR A 104 2.17 1.33 9.39
C TYR A 104 1.48 0.09 8.83
N ILE A 105 1.78 -0.28 7.59
CA ILE A 105 1.25 -1.48 6.95
C ILE A 105 1.72 -2.76 7.65
N ASP A 106 3.00 -2.84 8.02
CA ASP A 106 3.55 -3.96 8.80
C ASP A 106 2.91 -4.05 10.18
N PHE A 107 2.61 -2.93 10.83
CA PHE A 107 1.86 -2.92 12.08
C PHE A 107 0.45 -3.50 11.90
N ILE A 108 -0.28 -3.10 10.85
CA ILE A 108 -1.61 -3.65 10.55
C ILE A 108 -1.53 -5.16 10.29
N LEU A 109 -0.55 -5.60 9.48
CA LEU A 109 -0.32 -7.01 9.19
C LEU A 109 -0.15 -7.82 10.49
N MET A 110 0.72 -7.33 11.38
CA MET A 110 0.99 -7.97 12.66
C MET A 110 -0.27 -8.03 13.55
N GLN A 111 -1.09 -6.98 13.58
CA GLN A 111 -2.36 -7.01 14.33
C GLN A 111 -3.31 -8.06 13.79
N ILE A 112 -3.54 -8.09 12.47
CA ILE A 112 -4.44 -9.07 11.83
C ILE A 112 -3.96 -10.50 12.10
N GLN A 113 -2.66 -10.75 11.99
CA GLN A 113 -2.07 -12.07 12.28
C GLN A 113 -2.26 -12.49 13.74
N LYS A 114 -2.10 -11.55 14.67
CA LYS A 114 -2.32 -11.79 16.11
C LYS A 114 -3.79 -12.07 16.41
N ASP A 115 -4.70 -11.31 15.79
CA ASP A 115 -6.13 -11.48 15.97
C ASP A 115 -6.59 -12.81 15.35
N PHE A 116 -6.02 -13.20 14.21
CA PHE A 116 -6.24 -14.52 13.61
C PHE A 116 -5.82 -15.65 14.56
N LYS A 117 -4.61 -15.59 15.14
CA LYS A 117 -4.16 -16.60 16.11
C LYS A 117 -4.99 -16.62 17.40
N THR A 118 -5.60 -15.50 17.76
CA THR A 118 -6.52 -15.43 18.90
C THR A 118 -7.85 -16.10 18.58
N ALA A 119 -8.38 -15.90 17.37
CA ALA A 119 -9.61 -16.52 16.90
C ALA A 119 -9.46 -18.02 16.55
N PHE A 120 -8.28 -18.42 16.07
CA PHE A 120 -7.96 -19.79 15.63
C PHE A 120 -6.64 -20.29 16.26
N PRO A 121 -6.61 -20.61 17.57
CA PRO A 121 -5.36 -20.90 18.29
C PRO A 121 -4.57 -22.11 17.77
N GLU A 122 -5.27 -23.14 17.29
CA GLU A 122 -4.66 -24.39 16.79
C GLU A 122 -4.31 -24.34 15.30
N SER A 123 -4.71 -23.28 14.59
CA SER A 123 -4.47 -23.14 13.15
C SER A 123 -3.18 -22.38 12.88
N GLU A 124 -2.47 -22.75 11.81
CA GLU A 124 -1.43 -21.88 11.26
C GLU A 124 -2.02 -20.62 10.63
N ILE A 125 -1.22 -19.56 10.53
CA ILE A 125 -1.68 -18.31 9.91
C ILE A 125 -2.02 -18.62 8.45
N ASN A 126 -3.29 -18.42 8.10
CA ASN A 126 -3.73 -18.55 6.72
C ASN A 126 -3.46 -17.23 5.98
N LEU A 127 -2.41 -17.22 5.15
CA LEU A 127 -2.01 -16.03 4.39
C LEU A 127 -3.08 -15.59 3.39
N ASP A 128 -3.90 -16.50 2.87
CA ASP A 128 -4.98 -16.13 1.94
C ASP A 128 -6.06 -15.30 2.64
N VAL A 129 -6.39 -15.64 3.89
CA VAL A 129 -7.32 -14.87 4.73
C VAL A 129 -6.77 -13.46 5.00
N VAL A 130 -5.49 -13.37 5.35
CA VAL A 130 -4.83 -12.07 5.61
C VAL A 130 -4.78 -11.22 4.35
N ASN A 131 -4.43 -11.82 3.21
CA ASN A 131 -4.40 -11.15 1.91
C ASN A 131 -5.79 -10.67 1.48
N GLU A 132 -6.85 -11.45 1.76
CA GLU A 132 -8.21 -11.04 1.47
C GLU A 132 -8.64 -9.82 2.32
N VAL A 133 -8.25 -9.77 3.59
CA VAL A 133 -8.46 -8.58 4.44
C VAL A 133 -7.73 -7.37 3.84
N PHE A 134 -6.45 -7.50 3.50
CA PHE A 134 -5.66 -6.41 2.89
C PHE A 134 -6.30 -5.88 1.61
N LYS A 135 -6.72 -6.78 0.72
CA LYS A 135 -7.41 -6.43 -0.53
C LYS A 135 -8.71 -5.66 -0.26
N LYS A 136 -9.51 -6.09 0.72
CA LYS A 136 -10.76 -5.40 1.09
C LYS A 136 -10.52 -4.03 1.74
N LEU A 137 -9.38 -3.86 2.39
CA LEU A 137 -8.93 -2.59 2.96
C LEU A 137 -8.21 -1.68 1.96
N ASN A 138 -8.05 -2.12 0.70
CA ASN A 138 -7.27 -1.41 -0.33
C ASN A 138 -5.82 -1.13 0.09
N LEU A 139 -5.22 -2.05 0.85
CA LEU A 139 -3.84 -1.97 1.32
C LEU A 139 -2.94 -2.83 0.45
N LEU A 140 -1.71 -2.35 0.23
CA LEU A 140 -0.66 -3.02 -0.51
C LEU A 140 0.61 -3.04 0.32
N ARG A 141 1.33 -4.16 0.25
CA ARG A 141 2.66 -4.33 0.83
C ARG A 141 3.62 -4.71 -0.31
N ILE A 142 4.62 -3.87 -0.58
CA ILE A 142 5.61 -4.04 -1.67
C ILE A 142 6.94 -4.52 -1.10
#